data_AF-A0A6L5B9P2-F1
#
_entry.id   AF-A0A6L5B9P2-F1
#
_cell.length_a   1.000
_cell.length_b   1.000
_cell.length_c   1.000
_cell.angle_alpha   90.00
_cell.angle_beta   90.00
_cell.angle_gamma   90.00
#
_symmetry.space_group_name_H-M   'P 1'
#
loop_
_entity.id
_entity.type
_entity.pdbx_description
1 polymer ?
#
loop_
_entity_poly.entity_id
_entity_poly.type
_entity_poly.pdbx_seq_one_letter_code
_entity_poly.pdbx_strand_id
1 'polypeptide(L)'
;MLNNAGTLVSNEVINNLLRFSSVKETSEKALATLGNLVVTLMGKKVLESNLLVPENLIEIMTWEDKPKSQEISVYILMILAHQSSVQRLKMAEAGIVHVLLQVSLLGTTLARKRALKLLQWFKDERQTRMGPHSGPQTRRLSIGSPTNHNEASEGKRLMKNMVRQSLYKNLETITRRANADEGSSKLKFLATSSSSKSLPY
;
A
#
# COMPACT_ATOMS: atom_id res chain seq x y z
N MET A 1 22.21 15.68 -24.13
CA MET A 1 22.64 17.00 -23.61
C MET A 1 22.32 17.13 -22.11
N LEU A 2 23.04 16.41 -21.23
CA LEU A 2 22.78 16.40 -19.78
C LEU A 2 24.06 16.63 -18.93
N ASN A 3 25.15 17.14 -19.51
CA ASN A 3 26.43 17.29 -18.81
C ASN A 3 26.53 18.51 -17.88
N ASN A 4 25.50 19.35 -17.76
CA ASN A 4 25.52 20.53 -16.87
C ASN A 4 24.90 20.24 -15.49
N ALA A 5 24.35 19.06 -15.24
CA ALA A 5 23.72 18.72 -13.96
C ALA A 5 24.74 18.53 -12.82
N GLY A 6 26.00 18.22 -13.12
CA GLY A 6 27.02 17.95 -12.10
C GLY A 6 27.37 19.16 -11.22
N THR A 7 27.23 20.39 -11.74
CA THR A 7 27.67 21.62 -11.05
C THR A 7 26.51 22.47 -10.51
N LEU A 8 25.26 22.19 -10.92
CA LEU A 8 24.08 22.98 -10.56
C LEU A 8 23.32 22.47 -9.34
N VAL A 9 23.55 21.22 -8.92
CA VAL A 9 22.79 20.59 -7.82
C VAL A 9 23.55 20.79 -6.50
N SER A 10 23.53 22.01 -5.98
CA SER A 10 23.94 22.30 -4.60
C SER A 10 22.71 22.44 -3.70
N ASN A 11 22.88 22.21 -2.38
CA ASN A 11 21.82 22.43 -1.40
C ASN A 11 21.26 23.86 -1.45
N GLU A 12 22.12 24.85 -1.73
CA GLU A 12 21.73 26.25 -1.85
C GLU A 12 20.81 26.50 -3.05
N VAL A 13 21.11 25.91 -4.22
CA VAL A 13 20.25 26.02 -5.40
C VAL A 13 18.88 25.39 -5.12
N ILE A 14 18.84 24.23 -4.46
CA ILE A 14 17.57 23.60 -4.06
C ILE A 14 16.80 24.47 -3.07
N ASN A 15 17.45 25.05 -2.06
CA ASN A 15 16.79 25.95 -1.11
C ASN A 15 16.21 27.19 -1.78
N ASN A 16 16.94 27.80 -2.73
CA ASN A 16 16.44 28.92 -3.51
C ASN A 16 15.25 28.52 -4.39
N LEU A 17 15.33 27.37 -5.08
CA LEU A 17 14.21 26.84 -5.87
C LEU A 17 12.99 26.52 -5.01
N LEU A 18 13.19 25.97 -3.80
CA LEU A 18 12.11 25.73 -2.84
C LEU A 18 11.44 27.05 -2.42
N ARG A 19 12.24 28.08 -2.10
CA ARG A 19 11.72 29.41 -1.77
C ARG A 19 10.91 30.03 -2.92
N PHE A 20 11.39 29.91 -4.16
CA PHE A 20 10.63 30.35 -5.32
C PHE A 20 9.39 29.48 -5.57
N SER A 21 9.44 28.18 -5.26
CA SER A 21 8.28 27.30 -5.40
C SER A 21 7.13 27.66 -4.44
N SER A 22 7.44 28.24 -3.28
CA SER A 22 6.46 28.71 -2.29
C SER A 22 5.79 30.04 -2.67
N VAL A 23 6.22 30.70 -3.75
CA VAL A 23 5.62 31.95 -4.24
C VAL A 23 4.76 31.64 -5.46
N LYS A 24 3.45 31.89 -5.37
CA LYS A 24 2.45 31.49 -6.38
C LYS A 24 2.78 31.95 -7.81
N GLU A 25 3.37 33.13 -7.96
CA GLU A 25 3.71 33.76 -9.25
C GLU A 25 4.89 33.09 -9.95
N THR A 26 5.85 32.55 -9.19
CA THR A 26 7.08 31.95 -9.73
C THR A 26 7.11 30.42 -9.57
N SER A 27 6.12 29.88 -8.85
CA SER A 27 6.06 28.48 -8.44
C SER A 27 6.21 27.49 -9.58
N GLU A 28 5.47 27.67 -10.67
CA GLU A 28 5.44 26.73 -11.78
C GLU A 28 6.84 26.54 -12.41
N LYS A 29 7.58 27.63 -12.63
CA LYS A 29 8.93 27.59 -13.22
C LYS A 29 9.95 26.97 -12.27
N ALA A 30 9.86 27.30 -10.99
CA ALA A 30 10.72 26.72 -9.96
C ALA A 30 10.47 25.21 -9.82
N LEU A 31 9.20 24.81 -9.75
CA LEU A 31 8.77 23.41 -9.68
C LEU A 31 9.14 22.63 -10.94
N ALA A 32 9.03 23.22 -12.13
CA ALA A 32 9.47 22.58 -13.37
C ALA A 32 10.97 22.26 -13.33
N THR A 33 11.78 23.20 -12.80
CA THR A 33 13.22 22.97 -12.59
C THR A 33 13.46 21.85 -11.58
N LEU A 34 12.77 21.86 -10.43
CA LEU A 34 12.86 20.78 -9.44
C LEU A 34 12.42 19.42 -10.01
N GLY A 35 11.37 19.40 -10.84
CA GLY A 35 10.85 18.22 -11.53
C GLY A 35 11.85 17.62 -12.53
N ASN A 36 12.67 18.46 -13.17
CA ASN A 36 13.76 18.00 -14.01
C ASN A 36 14.97 17.52 -13.20
N LEU A 37 15.21 18.10 -12.02
CA LEU A 37 16.30 17.68 -11.14
C LEU A 37 16.02 16.31 -10.50
N VAL A 38 14.79 16.07 -10.01
CA VAL A 38 14.44 14.85 -9.28
C VAL A 38 14.53 13.58 -10.14
N VAL A 39 14.46 13.67 -11.47
CA VAL A 39 14.66 12.51 -12.36
C VAL A 39 16.13 12.15 -12.57
N THR A 40 17.06 13.00 -12.12
CA THR A 40 18.50 12.69 -12.13
C THR A 40 18.93 12.05 -10.81
N LEU A 41 19.92 11.16 -10.84
CA LEU A 41 20.42 10.51 -9.62
C LEU A 41 20.95 11.52 -8.60
N MET A 42 21.70 12.54 -9.06
CA MET A 42 22.26 13.57 -8.18
C MET A 42 21.17 14.48 -7.60
N GLY A 43 20.27 14.98 -8.45
CA GLY A 43 19.15 15.83 -8.01
C GLY A 43 18.22 15.11 -7.04
N LYS A 44 17.90 13.83 -7.30
CA LYS A 44 17.12 13.00 -6.38
C LYS A 44 17.80 12.91 -5.01
N LYS A 45 19.10 12.57 -4.95
CA LYS A 45 19.84 12.45 -3.68
C LYS A 45 19.82 13.75 -2.87
N VAL A 46 20.04 14.89 -3.51
CA VAL A 46 20.06 16.20 -2.83
C VAL A 46 18.65 16.54 -2.30
N LEU A 47 17.61 16.33 -3.10
CA LEU A 47 16.22 16.53 -2.67
C LEU A 47 15.83 15.60 -1.51
N GLU A 48 16.21 14.32 -1.56
CA GLU A 48 15.96 13.34 -0.50
C GLU A 48 16.63 13.69 0.83
N SER A 49 17.75 14.41 0.78
CA SER A 49 18.53 14.84 1.95
C SER A 49 17.98 16.10 2.62
N ASN A 50 17.21 16.91 1.90
CA ASN A 50 16.69 18.17 2.40
C ASN A 50 15.38 17.97 3.15
N LEU A 51 15.35 18.37 4.42
CA LEU A 51 14.21 18.15 5.29
C LEU A 51 12.99 18.97 4.90
N LEU A 52 13.14 20.12 4.23
CA LEU A 52 12.02 21.03 3.90
C LEU A 52 11.28 20.64 2.61
N VAL A 53 11.81 19.69 1.85
CA VAL A 53 11.26 19.29 0.55
C VAL A 53 9.85 18.70 0.70
N PRO A 54 9.59 17.73 1.60
CA PRO A 54 8.26 17.19 1.78
C PRO A 54 7.23 18.26 2.18
N GLU A 55 7.50 19.06 3.20
CA GLU A 55 6.54 20.04 3.74
C GLU A 55 6.17 21.09 2.70
N ASN A 56 7.17 21.66 2.02
CA ASN A 56 6.92 22.70 1.02
C ASN A 56 6.11 22.17 -0.18
N LEU A 57 6.44 20.96 -0.65
CA LEU A 57 5.72 20.35 -1.75
C LEU A 57 4.29 19.96 -1.34
N ILE A 58 4.10 19.45 -0.11
CA ILE A 58 2.77 19.13 0.45
C ILE A 58 1.93 20.39 0.56
N GLU A 59 2.49 21.51 1.00
CA GLU A 59 1.79 22.80 1.05
C GLU A 59 1.31 23.22 -0.35
N ILE A 60 2.19 23.18 -1.35
CA ILE A 60 1.86 23.51 -2.74
C ILE A 60 0.75 22.61 -3.30
N MET A 61 0.66 21.35 -2.85
CA MET A 61 -0.43 20.46 -3.26
C MET A 61 -1.81 20.96 -2.81
N THR A 62 -1.90 21.81 -1.79
CA THR A 62 -3.17 22.36 -1.31
C THR A 62 -3.65 23.58 -2.11
N TRP A 63 -2.87 24.09 -3.07
CA TRP A 63 -3.21 25.27 -3.85
C TRP A 63 -4.21 24.96 -4.97
N GLU A 64 -5.50 25.11 -4.67
CA GLU A 64 -6.61 24.81 -5.60
C GLU A 64 -6.61 25.74 -6.84
N ASP A 65 -6.12 26.97 -6.71
CA ASP A 65 -6.02 27.97 -7.79
C ASP A 65 -4.77 27.79 -8.68
N LYS A 66 -3.87 26.85 -8.36
CA LYS A 66 -2.62 26.59 -9.08
C LYS A 66 -2.52 25.12 -9.51
N PRO A 67 -3.39 24.63 -10.40
CA PRO A 67 -3.44 23.22 -10.79
C PRO A 67 -2.11 22.69 -11.36
N LYS A 68 -1.37 23.53 -12.09
CA LYS A 68 -0.09 23.13 -12.67
C LYS A 68 0.99 22.91 -11.60
N SER A 69 1.08 23.81 -10.62
CA SER A 69 1.99 23.68 -9.48
C SER A 69 1.65 22.46 -8.64
N GLN A 70 0.36 22.20 -8.39
CA GLN A 70 -0.11 20.98 -7.73
C GLN A 70 0.35 19.72 -8.49
N GLU A 71 0.10 19.64 -9.80
CA GLU A 71 0.49 18.50 -10.64
C GLU A 71 1.99 18.17 -10.59
N ILE A 72 2.83 19.22 -10.64
CA ILE A 72 4.29 19.07 -10.61
C ILE A 72 4.74 18.66 -9.20
N SER A 73 4.15 19.26 -8.15
CA SER A 73 4.46 18.91 -6.76
C SER A 73 4.18 17.43 -6.47
N VAL A 74 2.98 16.92 -6.82
CA VAL A 74 2.65 15.49 -6.66
C VAL A 74 3.63 14.60 -7.40
N TYR A 75 4.07 15.01 -8.60
CA TYR A 75 5.03 14.25 -9.40
C TYR A 75 6.41 14.15 -8.74
N ILE A 76 6.93 15.25 -8.21
CA ILE A 76 8.22 15.25 -7.50
C ILE A 76 8.13 14.32 -6.29
N LEU A 77 7.09 14.46 -5.46
CA LEU A 77 6.86 13.58 -4.30
C LEU A 77 6.71 12.11 -4.71
N MET A 78 6.04 11.83 -5.84
CA MET A 78 5.92 10.48 -6.39
C MET A 78 7.28 9.86 -6.74
N ILE A 79 8.22 10.63 -7.30
CA ILE A 79 9.56 10.11 -7.63
C ILE A 79 10.40 9.88 -6.36
N LEU A 80 10.30 10.78 -5.38
CA LEU A 80 11.00 10.65 -4.10
C LEU A 80 10.49 9.45 -3.29
N ALA A 81 9.18 9.21 -3.29
CA ALA A 81 8.56 8.07 -2.62
C ALA A 81 8.82 6.71 -3.30
N HIS A 82 9.15 6.73 -4.60
CA HIS A 82 9.36 5.51 -5.37
C HIS A 82 10.57 4.73 -4.84
N GLN A 83 10.31 3.47 -4.46
CA GLN A 83 11.30 2.53 -3.92
C GLN A 83 12.02 3.00 -2.63
N SER A 84 11.50 4.03 -1.96
CA SER A 84 12.11 4.56 -0.73
C SER A 84 11.09 4.60 0.41
N SER A 85 11.13 3.60 1.31
CA SER A 85 10.29 3.57 2.52
C SER A 85 10.64 4.71 3.47
N VAL A 86 11.93 5.06 3.58
CA VAL A 86 12.39 6.18 4.40
C VAL A 86 11.74 7.50 3.96
N GLN A 87 11.69 7.76 2.65
CA GLN A 87 11.05 8.97 2.14
C GLN A 87 9.54 8.94 2.34
N ARG A 88 8.89 7.79 2.15
CA ARG A 88 7.46 7.65 2.47
C ARG A 88 7.18 7.92 3.95
N LEU A 89 7.98 7.37 4.87
CA LEU A 89 7.83 7.63 6.31
C LEU A 89 7.93 9.13 6.62
N LYS A 90 8.97 9.82 6.11
CA LYS A 90 9.13 11.28 6.26
C LYS A 90 7.89 12.04 5.76
N MET A 91 7.39 11.68 4.58
CA MET A 91 6.18 12.33 4.02
C MET A 91 4.92 12.03 4.85
N ALA A 92 4.79 10.81 5.40
CA ALA A 92 3.68 10.45 6.27
C ALA A 92 3.69 11.24 7.58
N GLU A 93 4.87 11.43 8.18
CA GLU A 93 5.07 12.29 9.35
C GLU A 93 4.75 13.75 9.03
N ALA A 94 5.07 14.22 7.83
CA ALA A 94 4.67 15.53 7.32
C ALA A 94 3.17 15.64 6.91
N GLY A 95 2.35 14.61 7.15
CA GLY A 95 0.91 14.68 6.95
C GLY A 95 0.42 14.53 5.50
N ILE A 96 1.25 14.03 4.58
CA ILE A 96 0.93 13.93 3.14
C ILE A 96 -0.37 13.16 2.83
N VAL A 97 -0.75 12.19 3.67
CA VAL A 97 -1.83 11.24 3.36
C VAL A 97 -3.18 11.95 3.22
N HIS A 98 -3.47 12.92 4.09
CA HIS A 98 -4.71 13.69 4.01
C HIS A 98 -4.76 14.54 2.74
N VAL A 99 -3.64 15.20 2.42
CA VAL A 99 -3.52 16.04 1.21
C VAL A 99 -3.64 15.19 -0.06
N LEU A 100 -3.07 13.99 -0.09
CA LEU A 100 -3.23 13.07 -1.22
C LEU A 100 -4.68 12.63 -1.40
N LEU A 101 -5.44 12.42 -0.31
CA LEU A 101 -6.87 12.12 -0.41
C LEU A 101 -7.64 13.29 -1.01
N GLN A 102 -7.39 14.52 -0.55
CA GLN A 102 -7.99 15.73 -1.13
C GLN A 102 -7.67 15.84 -2.63
N VAL A 103 -6.39 15.75 -3.02
CA VAL A 103 -5.97 15.83 -4.42
C VAL A 103 -6.55 14.69 -5.26
N SER A 104 -6.72 13.49 -4.69
CA SER A 104 -7.34 12.35 -5.41
C SER A 104 -8.82 12.55 -5.73
N LEU A 105 -9.51 13.39 -4.96
CA LEU A 105 -10.93 13.70 -5.13
C LEU A 105 -11.14 14.94 -6.01
N LEU A 106 -10.38 16.00 -5.76
CA LEU A 106 -10.64 17.34 -6.30
C LEU A 106 -9.60 17.82 -7.32
N GLY A 107 -8.45 17.14 -7.43
CA GLY A 107 -7.36 17.56 -8.31
C GLY A 107 -7.64 17.34 -9.79
N THR A 108 -6.73 17.81 -10.64
CA THR A 108 -6.77 17.54 -12.08
C THR A 108 -6.70 16.03 -12.36
N THR A 109 -7.12 15.59 -13.55
CA THR A 109 -7.05 14.16 -13.92
C THR A 109 -5.64 13.59 -13.80
N LEU A 110 -4.60 14.38 -14.08
CA LEU A 110 -3.20 13.95 -13.94
C LEU A 110 -2.78 13.89 -12.47
N ALA A 111 -3.09 14.92 -11.67
CA ALA A 111 -2.80 14.95 -10.25
C ALA A 111 -3.49 13.80 -9.51
N ARG A 112 -4.77 13.54 -9.82
CA ARG A 112 -5.55 12.43 -9.24
C ARG A 112 -4.89 11.06 -9.48
N LYS A 113 -4.51 10.76 -10.72
CA LYS A 113 -3.83 9.49 -11.07
C LYS A 113 -2.54 9.30 -10.27
N ARG A 114 -1.74 10.36 -10.14
CA ARG A 114 -0.47 10.34 -9.37
C ARG A 114 -0.73 10.20 -7.87
N ALA A 115 -1.71 10.94 -7.33
CA ALA A 115 -2.07 10.87 -5.92
C ALA A 115 -2.58 9.48 -5.52
N LEU A 116 -3.44 8.86 -6.35
CA LEU A 116 -3.88 7.48 -6.15
C LEU A 116 -2.71 6.49 -6.17
N LYS A 117 -1.74 6.68 -7.06
CA LYS A 117 -0.55 5.81 -7.11
C LYS A 117 0.31 5.94 -5.85
N LEU A 118 0.52 7.15 -5.36
CA LEU A 118 1.20 7.42 -4.09
C LEU A 118 0.48 6.76 -2.91
N LEU A 119 -0.85 6.93 -2.82
CA LEU A 119 -1.67 6.33 -1.76
C LEU A 119 -1.57 4.80 -1.72
N GLN A 120 -1.45 4.15 -2.89
CA GLN A 120 -1.21 2.70 -2.95
C GLN A 120 0.09 2.31 -2.23
N TRP A 121 1.19 3.04 -2.46
CA TRP A 121 2.46 2.75 -1.79
C TRP A 121 2.40 2.97 -0.27
N PHE A 122 1.59 3.93 0.21
CA PHE A 122 1.34 4.11 1.65
C PHE A 122 0.49 2.98 2.25
N LYS A 123 -0.47 2.44 1.49
CA LYS A 123 -1.29 1.30 1.92
C LYS A 123 -0.44 0.04 2.11
N ASP A 124 0.41 -0.27 1.14
CA ASP A 124 1.25 -1.47 1.16
C ASP A 124 2.17 -1.46 2.40
N GLU A 125 2.68 -0.30 2.79
CA GLU A 125 3.55 -0.15 3.96
C GLU A 125 2.80 -0.31 5.30
N ARG A 126 1.53 0.07 5.37
CA ARG A 126 0.69 -0.27 6.53
C ARG A 126 0.44 -1.76 6.61
N GLN A 127 0.28 -2.44 5.48
CA GLN A 127 0.08 -3.90 5.43
C GLN A 127 1.36 -4.68 5.75
N THR A 128 2.55 -4.17 5.46
CA THR A 128 3.81 -4.80 5.90
C THR A 128 4.06 -4.63 7.39
N ARG A 129 3.65 -3.50 8.00
CA ARG A 129 3.77 -3.27 9.45
C ARG A 129 2.69 -3.98 10.26
N MET A 130 1.49 -4.09 9.70
CA MET A 130 0.39 -4.88 10.25
C MET A 130 0.60 -6.34 9.82
N GLY A 131 1.50 -7.03 10.51
CA GLY A 131 1.60 -8.48 10.42
C GLY A 131 0.22 -9.12 10.67
N PRO A 132 0.01 -10.38 10.26
CA PRO A 132 -1.30 -11.00 10.31
C PRO A 132 -1.81 -11.14 11.74
N HIS A 133 -2.53 -10.13 12.19
CA HIS A 133 -3.07 -10.05 13.53
C HIS A 133 -4.56 -9.81 13.42
N SER A 134 -5.29 -10.93 13.38
CA SER A 134 -6.72 -11.13 13.67
C SER A 134 -7.35 -12.06 12.63
N GLY A 135 -7.09 -13.37 12.80
CA GLY A 135 -7.71 -14.46 12.06
C GLY A 135 -6.90 -15.75 12.22
N PRO A 136 -7.50 -16.96 12.25
CA PRO A 136 -6.74 -18.20 12.29
C PRO A 136 -5.96 -18.32 10.98
N GLN A 137 -4.66 -18.07 11.04
CA GLN A 137 -3.79 -18.22 9.88
C GLN A 137 -3.03 -19.53 9.92
N THR A 138 -3.37 -20.42 8.99
CA THR A 138 -2.50 -21.53 8.61
C THR A 138 -1.30 -20.95 7.87
N ARG A 139 -0.19 -20.81 8.60
CA ARG A 139 1.14 -20.38 8.17
C ARG A 139 1.50 -20.93 6.78
N ARG A 140 1.44 -20.10 5.73
CA ARG A 140 2.20 -20.37 4.49
C ARG A 140 3.54 -19.67 4.61
N LEU A 141 4.57 -20.44 4.94
CA LEU A 141 5.96 -20.00 4.84
C LEU A 141 6.27 -19.78 3.35
N SER A 142 6.55 -18.53 2.99
CA SER A 142 7.23 -18.23 1.73
C SER A 142 8.72 -18.50 1.93
N ILE A 143 9.13 -19.75 1.75
CA ILE A 143 10.53 -20.09 1.50
C ILE A 143 10.75 -19.93 0.00
N GLY A 144 11.62 -18.97 -0.36
CA GLY A 144 12.20 -18.94 -1.69
C GLY A 144 13.13 -20.15 -1.87
N SER A 145 12.84 -20.98 -2.86
CA SER A 145 13.79 -21.94 -3.45
C SER A 145 13.21 -22.47 -4.78
N PRO A 146 14.04 -22.97 -5.71
CA PRO A 146 13.65 -23.18 -7.09
C PRO A 146 12.59 -24.27 -7.19
N THR A 147 11.70 -24.10 -8.16
CA THR A 147 10.56 -24.96 -8.46
C THR A 147 10.99 -26.42 -8.70
N ASN A 148 10.96 -27.24 -7.65
CA ASN A 148 10.97 -28.69 -7.77
C ASN A 148 9.55 -29.15 -8.13
N HIS A 149 9.34 -29.47 -9.42
CA HIS A 149 8.07 -29.97 -9.97
C HIS A 149 7.47 -31.15 -9.16
N ASN A 150 8.30 -31.91 -8.46
CA ASN A 150 7.88 -33.03 -7.61
C ASN A 150 7.03 -32.58 -6.41
N GLU A 151 7.39 -31.51 -5.70
CA GLU A 151 6.64 -31.06 -4.51
C GLU A 151 5.23 -30.56 -4.85
N ALA A 152 5.08 -29.88 -6.00
CA ALA A 152 3.78 -29.45 -6.49
C ALA A 152 2.88 -30.65 -6.84
N SER A 153 3.46 -31.76 -7.34
CA SER A 153 2.74 -33.00 -7.61
C SER A 153 2.32 -33.73 -6.33
N GLU A 154 3.17 -33.71 -5.30
CA GLU A 154 2.87 -34.32 -4.01
C GLU A 154 1.78 -33.56 -3.27
N GLY A 155 1.81 -32.22 -3.32
CA GLY A 155 0.74 -31.38 -2.79
C GLY A 155 -0.61 -31.66 -3.46
N LYS A 156 -0.64 -31.84 -4.78
CA LYS A 156 -1.86 -32.22 -5.52
C LYS A 156 -2.35 -33.62 -5.12
N ARG A 157 -1.44 -34.60 -4.95
CA ARG A 157 -1.77 -35.96 -4.49
C ARG A 157 -2.35 -35.95 -3.07
N LEU A 158 -1.74 -35.18 -2.17
CA LEU A 158 -2.19 -35.05 -0.79
C LEU A 158 -3.57 -34.40 -0.71
N MET A 159 -3.80 -33.31 -1.45
CA MET A 159 -5.12 -32.67 -1.54
C MET A 159 -6.18 -33.63 -2.08
N LYS A 160 -5.88 -34.40 -3.13
CA LYS A 160 -6.82 -35.38 -3.69
C LYS A 160 -7.19 -36.46 -2.67
N ASN A 161 -6.22 -36.91 -1.87
CA ASN A 161 -6.46 -37.89 -0.80
C ASN A 161 -7.33 -37.32 0.33
N MET A 162 -7.08 -36.08 0.76
CA MET A 162 -7.89 -35.40 1.78
C MET A 162 -9.33 -35.20 1.31
N VAL A 163 -9.53 -34.74 0.07
CA VAL A 163 -10.87 -34.58 -0.51
C VAL A 163 -11.60 -35.91 -0.56
N ARG A 164 -10.94 -36.98 -1.01
CA ARG A 164 -11.53 -38.32 -1.09
C ARG A 164 -11.93 -38.84 0.30
N GLN A 165 -11.08 -38.67 1.32
CA GLN A 165 -11.40 -39.07 2.69
C GLN A 165 -12.58 -38.25 3.26
N SER A 166 -12.62 -36.95 3.00
CA SER A 166 -13.72 -36.09 3.44
C SER A 166 -15.04 -36.53 2.82
N LEU A 167 -15.07 -36.79 1.51
CA LEU A 167 -16.26 -37.28 0.82
C LEU A 167 -16.73 -38.63 1.34
N TYR A 168 -15.81 -39.58 1.58
CA TYR A 168 -16.15 -40.88 2.13
C TYR A 168 -16.76 -40.76 3.53
N LYS A 169 -16.15 -39.97 4.41
CA LYS A 169 -16.64 -39.72 5.77
C LYS A 169 -17.99 -38.98 5.77
N ASN A 170 -18.18 -38.08 4.80
CA ASN A 170 -19.44 -37.37 4.63
C ASN A 170 -20.55 -38.34 4.20
N LEU A 171 -20.29 -39.20 3.21
CA LEU A 171 -21.21 -40.25 2.78
C LEU A 171 -21.55 -41.20 3.94
N GLU A 172 -20.56 -41.67 4.69
CA GLU A 172 -20.77 -42.53 5.86
C GLU A 172 -21.64 -41.86 6.93
N THR A 173 -21.47 -40.55 7.14
CA THR A 173 -22.29 -39.77 8.08
C THR A 173 -23.72 -39.61 7.56
N ILE A 174 -23.89 -39.35 6.27
CA ILE A 174 -25.22 -39.25 5.62
C ILE A 174 -25.93 -40.59 5.68
N THR A 175 -25.28 -41.69 5.30
CA THR A 175 -25.84 -43.04 5.35
C THR A 175 -26.20 -43.45 6.76
N ARG A 176 -25.36 -43.14 7.77
CA ARG A 176 -25.72 -43.37 9.18
C ARG A 176 -26.94 -42.57 9.60
N ARG A 177 -27.08 -41.31 9.19
CA ARG A 177 -28.28 -40.50 9.50
C ARG A 177 -29.53 -41.02 8.79
N ALA A 178 -29.39 -41.47 7.55
CA ALA A 178 -30.48 -42.04 6.77
C ALA A 178 -30.95 -43.40 7.33
N ASN A 179 -30.01 -44.24 7.77
CA ASN A 179 -30.30 -45.57 8.34
C ASN A 179 -30.63 -45.53 9.84
N ALA A 180 -30.38 -44.41 10.53
CA ALA A 180 -30.75 -44.24 11.94
C ALA A 180 -32.27 -44.04 12.15
N ASP A 181 -33.06 -44.00 11.07
CA ASP A 181 -34.52 -43.91 11.14
C ASP A 181 -35.21 -45.27 11.37
N GLU A 182 -34.48 -46.40 11.37
CA GLU A 182 -35.05 -47.74 11.56
C GLU A 182 -34.88 -48.36 12.96
N GLY A 183 -34.41 -47.60 13.96
CA GLY A 183 -34.34 -48.17 15.30
C GLY A 183 -33.89 -47.22 16.39
N SER A 184 -34.80 -46.40 16.92
CA SER A 184 -34.95 -46.16 18.37
C SER A 184 -35.91 -45.00 18.61
N SER A 185 -37.11 -45.37 19.02
CA SER A 185 -38.07 -44.53 19.73
C SER A 185 -37.43 -43.66 20.83
N LYS A 186 -37.92 -42.42 20.93
CA LYS A 186 -37.76 -41.46 22.04
C LYS A 186 -36.38 -40.81 22.16
N LEU A 187 -36.32 -39.51 21.84
CA LEU A 187 -36.34 -38.43 22.84
C LEU A 187 -36.22 -37.09 22.10
N LYS A 188 -37.32 -36.32 22.07
CA LYS A 188 -37.31 -34.91 21.67
C LYS A 188 -36.44 -34.16 22.68
N PHE A 189 -35.24 -33.75 22.29
CA PHE A 189 -34.50 -32.73 23.04
C PHE A 189 -34.58 -31.41 22.27
N LEU A 190 -35.35 -30.50 22.87
CA LEU A 190 -35.65 -29.17 22.42
C LEU A 190 -34.39 -28.30 22.36
N ALA A 191 -34.45 -27.33 21.45
CA ALA A 191 -33.48 -26.28 21.26
C ALA A 191 -33.15 -25.53 22.55
N THR A 192 -31.86 -25.36 22.81
CA THR A 192 -31.33 -24.24 23.60
C THR A 192 -30.21 -23.61 22.80
N SER A 193 -30.57 -22.67 21.91
CA SER A 193 -29.61 -21.71 21.39
C SER A 193 -29.34 -20.68 22.49
N SER A 194 -28.25 -20.88 23.22
CA SER A 194 -27.71 -19.91 24.16
C SER A 194 -26.38 -19.43 23.60
N SER A 195 -26.35 -18.23 23.02
CA SER A 195 -25.10 -17.50 22.76
C SER A 195 -25.15 -16.18 23.50
N SER A 196 -24.62 -16.21 24.72
CA SER A 196 -24.13 -15.03 25.44
C SER A 196 -22.63 -15.23 25.66
N LYS A 197 -21.84 -14.19 25.38
CA LYS A 197 -20.57 -13.79 26.03
C LYS A 197 -19.94 -12.68 25.17
N SER A 198 -20.08 -11.41 25.56
CA SER A 198 -19.23 -10.66 26.51
C SER A 198 -17.80 -10.42 25.97
N LEU A 199 -17.52 -9.16 25.64
CA LEU A 199 -16.20 -8.61 25.35
C LEU A 199 -15.30 -8.66 26.60
N PRO A 200 -14.00 -8.93 26.48
CA PRO A 200 -13.04 -8.59 27.53
C PRO A 200 -12.43 -7.20 27.29
N TYR A 201 -12.17 -6.51 28.41
CA TYR A 201 -11.37 -5.28 28.53
C TYR A 201 -9.91 -5.52 28.17
#